data_AF-A0A7H0NWM0-F1
#
_entry.id   AF-A0A7H0NWM0-F1
#
_cell.length_a   1.000
_cell.length_b   1.000
_cell.length_c   1.000
_cell.angle_alpha   90.00
_cell.angle_beta   90.00
_cell.angle_gamma   90.00
#
_symmetry.space_group_name_H-M   'P 1'
#
loop_
_entity.id
_entity.type
_entity.pdbx_description
1 polymer ?
#
loop_
_entity_poly.entity_id
_entity_poly.type
_entity_poly.pdbx_seq_one_letter_code
_entity_poly.pdbx_strand_id
1 'polypeptide(L)'
;MVLSAAALLREHGASATSIDRVLAHSGAPRGSVYHHFPGGRAQLIDEAVALAGDFIAGLIDAATQAEDPLEAIDAFFALWRDRLVESGFRAGCPIVAVAVETNDDAPQLARSAAAVFNRWREGLAALLLRHGLAEERSRRLGTFIIASVEGAVVMSRAERSTAPIEAAAAEIHGLLLHALREAAGTRPEPCP
;
A
#
# COMPACT_ATOMS: atom_id res chain seq x y z
N MET A 1 -1.15 19.05 -8.42
CA MET A 1 -1.56 19.23 -7.00
C MET A 1 -1.74 17.89 -6.30
N VAL A 2 -2.64 16.99 -6.74
CA VAL A 2 -2.87 15.68 -6.08
C VAL A 2 -1.60 14.83 -5.96
N LEU A 3 -0.80 14.70 -7.02
CA LEU A 3 0.51 14.01 -6.97
C LEU A 3 1.46 14.60 -5.92
N SER A 4 1.51 15.93 -5.83
CA SER A 4 2.33 16.63 -4.83
C SER A 4 1.81 16.42 -3.41
N ALA A 5 0.48 16.39 -3.23
CA ALA A 5 -0.12 16.04 -1.95
C ALA A 5 0.21 14.60 -1.55
N ALA A 6 0.14 13.64 -2.47
CA ALA A 6 0.54 12.25 -2.21
C ALA A 6 2.03 12.12 -1.85
N ALA A 7 2.91 12.87 -2.52
CA ALA A 7 4.34 12.93 -2.20
C ALA A 7 4.61 13.55 -0.82
N LEU A 8 3.93 14.65 -0.48
CA LEU A 8 4.06 15.27 0.83
C LEU A 8 3.49 14.39 1.95
N LEU A 9 2.35 13.73 1.71
CA LEU A 9 1.73 12.79 2.64
C LEU A 9 2.67 11.65 3.01
N ARG A 10 3.27 10.99 2.01
CA ARG A 10 4.17 9.86 2.27
C ARG A 10 5.45 10.25 2.99
N GLU A 11 5.92 11.48 2.86
CA GLU A 11 7.18 11.91 3.48
C GLU A 11 6.98 12.56 4.85
N HIS A 12 5.92 13.36 4.99
CA HIS A 12 5.75 14.27 6.11
C HIS A 12 4.52 13.99 6.96
N GLY A 13 3.58 13.16 6.49
CA GLY A 13 2.32 12.93 7.17
C GLY A 13 1.19 13.87 6.72
N ALA A 14 -0.03 13.58 7.19
CA ALA A 14 -1.21 14.37 6.88
C ALA A 14 -1.10 15.77 7.46
N SER A 15 -0.86 15.92 8.76
CA SER A 15 -0.79 17.19 9.49
C SER A 15 0.21 18.17 8.89
N ALA A 16 1.33 17.66 8.38
CA ALA A 16 2.36 18.45 7.74
C ALA A 16 2.05 18.83 6.28
N THR A 17 1.01 18.26 5.67
CA THR A 17 0.59 18.51 4.28
C THR A 17 -0.50 19.58 4.25
N SER A 18 -0.08 20.85 4.26
CA SER A 18 -0.97 22.01 4.10
C SER A 18 -1.18 22.38 2.63
N ILE A 19 -2.26 23.12 2.33
CA ILE A 19 -2.50 23.67 0.98
C ILE A 19 -1.29 24.49 0.51
N ASP A 20 -0.72 25.33 1.38
CA ASP A 20 0.42 26.18 1.03
C ASP A 20 1.66 25.35 0.68
N ARG A 21 1.91 24.25 1.40
CA ARG A 21 3.00 23.33 1.06
C ARG A 21 2.76 22.59 -0.25
N VAL A 22 1.52 22.17 -0.52
CA VAL A 22 1.18 21.53 -1.80
C VAL A 22 1.32 22.52 -2.95
N LEU A 23 0.91 23.77 -2.79
CA LEU A 23 1.11 24.84 -3.77
C LEU A 23 2.60 25.07 -4.04
N ALA A 24 3.38 25.24 -2.96
CA ALA A 24 4.84 25.43 -3.07
C ALA A 24 5.53 24.25 -3.77
N HIS A 25 5.15 23.01 -3.45
CA HIS A 25 5.70 21.82 -4.09
C HIS A 25 5.25 21.64 -5.54
N SER A 26 3.98 21.96 -5.86
CA SER A 26 3.42 21.71 -7.19
C SER A 26 3.68 22.83 -8.20
N GLY A 27 4.05 24.03 -7.74
CA GLY A 27 4.17 25.22 -8.59
C GLY A 27 2.82 25.76 -9.10
N ALA A 28 1.70 25.20 -8.64
CA ALA A 28 0.37 25.66 -9.05
C ALA A 28 0.07 27.04 -8.47
N PRO A 29 -0.68 27.91 -9.18
CA PRO A 29 -1.06 29.21 -8.65
C PRO A 29 -2.10 29.04 -7.54
N ARG A 30 -2.06 29.94 -6.54
CA ARG A 30 -2.94 29.87 -5.35
C ARG A 30 -4.43 29.80 -5.71
N GLY A 31 -4.84 30.47 -6.79
CA GLY A 31 -6.23 30.46 -7.27
C GLY A 31 -6.73 29.09 -7.73
N SER A 32 -5.85 28.19 -8.17
CA SER A 32 -6.23 26.85 -8.65
C SER A 32 -6.81 25.97 -7.54
N VAL A 33 -6.34 26.10 -6.30
CA VAL A 33 -6.82 25.24 -5.20
C VAL A 33 -8.30 25.48 -4.93
N TYR A 34 -8.72 26.74 -4.86
CA TYR A 34 -10.13 27.07 -4.54
C TYR A 34 -11.09 26.71 -5.68
N HIS A 35 -10.60 26.55 -6.91
CA HIS A 35 -11.41 26.09 -8.03
C HIS A 35 -11.49 24.55 -8.12
N HIS A 36 -10.36 23.85 -7.95
CA HIS A 36 -10.29 22.40 -8.10
C HIS A 36 -10.64 21.62 -6.82
N PHE A 37 -10.41 22.20 -5.65
CA PHE A 37 -10.64 21.58 -4.35
C PHE A 37 -11.54 22.48 -3.47
N PRO A 38 -12.83 22.67 -3.83
CA PRO A 38 -13.76 23.46 -3.02
C PRO A 38 -13.96 22.89 -1.59
N GLY A 39 -13.77 21.58 -1.40
CA GLY A 39 -13.71 20.92 -0.09
C GLY A 39 -12.38 21.12 0.66
N GLY A 40 -11.49 21.96 0.13
CA GLY A 40 -10.25 22.38 0.77
C GLY A 40 -9.24 21.25 0.97
N ARG A 41 -8.48 21.35 2.07
CA ARG A 41 -7.38 20.42 2.39
C ARG A 41 -7.87 18.97 2.51
N ALA A 42 -9.04 18.77 3.11
CA ALA A 42 -9.56 17.43 3.32
C ALA A 42 -9.86 16.73 2.00
N GLN A 43 -10.52 17.42 1.05
CA GLN A 43 -10.73 16.88 -0.30
C GLN A 43 -9.41 16.58 -1.01
N LEU A 44 -8.46 17.50 -0.95
CA LEU A 44 -7.14 17.31 -1.59
C LEU A 44 -6.38 16.09 -1.03
N ILE A 45 -6.43 15.87 0.29
CA ILE A 45 -5.82 14.69 0.92
C ILE A 45 -6.59 13.43 0.51
N ASP A 46 -7.91 13.47 0.47
CA ASP A 46 -8.75 12.34 0.09
C ASP A 46 -8.46 11.86 -1.34
N GLU A 47 -8.39 12.79 -2.29
CA GLU A 47 -8.00 12.50 -3.67
C GLU A 47 -6.56 11.99 -3.77
N ALA A 48 -5.64 12.47 -2.90
CA ALA A 48 -4.27 11.99 -2.87
C ALA A 48 -4.15 10.57 -2.30
N VAL A 49 -4.96 10.24 -1.29
CA VAL A 49 -5.09 8.88 -0.75
C VAL A 49 -5.67 7.94 -1.79
N ALA A 50 -6.73 8.36 -2.50
CA ALA A 50 -7.33 7.59 -3.58
C ALA A 50 -6.32 7.34 -4.70
N LEU A 51 -5.62 8.37 -5.18
CA LEU A 51 -4.60 8.25 -6.22
C LEU A 51 -3.47 7.28 -5.83
N ALA A 52 -2.95 7.41 -4.61
CA ALA A 52 -1.92 6.50 -4.10
C ALA A 52 -2.44 5.07 -3.92
N GLY A 53 -3.69 4.94 -3.47
CA GLY A 53 -4.41 3.68 -3.35
C GLY A 53 -4.56 2.96 -4.68
N ASP A 54 -5.00 3.69 -5.70
CA ASP A 54 -5.17 3.21 -7.07
C ASP A 54 -3.86 2.77 -7.70
N PHE A 55 -2.78 3.51 -7.46
CA PHE A 55 -1.45 3.14 -7.95
C PHE A 55 -1.02 1.77 -7.42
N ILE A 56 -1.10 1.56 -6.11
CA ILE A 56 -0.73 0.27 -5.50
C ILE A 56 -1.72 -0.84 -5.88
N ALA A 57 -3.03 -0.53 -5.94
CA ALA A 57 -4.03 -1.49 -6.37
C ALA A 57 -3.77 -1.96 -7.81
N GLY A 58 -3.43 -1.05 -8.73
CA GLY A 58 -3.08 -1.41 -10.10
C GLY A 58 -1.85 -2.31 -10.20
N LEU A 59 -0.88 -2.18 -9.28
CA LEU A 59 0.27 -3.09 -9.21
C LEU A 59 -0.11 -4.47 -8.67
N ILE A 60 -0.97 -4.52 -7.65
CA ILE A 60 -1.52 -5.78 -7.14
C ILE A 60 -2.36 -6.46 -8.24
N ASP A 61 -3.17 -5.70 -8.98
CA ASP A 61 -3.96 -6.18 -10.10
C ASP A 61 -3.07 -6.72 -11.23
N ALA A 62 -1.98 -6.03 -11.58
CA ALA A 62 -1.00 -6.53 -12.53
C ALA A 62 -0.32 -7.82 -12.04
N ALA A 63 0.01 -7.89 -10.75
CA ALA A 63 0.53 -9.09 -10.11
C ALA A 63 -0.50 -10.24 -10.11
N THR A 64 -1.80 -9.95 -10.13
CA THR A 64 -2.85 -10.97 -10.35
C THR A 64 -2.85 -11.55 -11.77
N GLN A 65 -2.03 -11.06 -12.68
CA GLN A 65 -1.81 -11.70 -13.99
C GLN A 65 -0.50 -12.50 -14.02
N ALA A 66 0.27 -12.53 -12.93
CA ALA A 66 1.49 -13.29 -12.85
C ALA A 66 1.22 -14.80 -12.79
N GLU A 67 2.08 -15.55 -13.49
CA GLU A 67 2.12 -17.02 -13.47
C GLU A 67 2.62 -17.56 -12.13
N ASP A 68 3.53 -16.85 -11.46
CA ASP A 68 4.04 -17.20 -10.13
C ASP A 68 3.59 -16.18 -9.07
N PRO A 69 2.77 -16.58 -8.07
CA PRO A 69 2.41 -15.70 -6.96
C PRO A 69 3.60 -15.31 -6.07
N LEU A 70 4.66 -16.10 -6.00
CA LEU A 70 5.85 -15.77 -5.20
C LEU A 70 6.58 -14.58 -5.83
N GLU A 71 6.85 -14.64 -7.14
CA GLU A 71 7.47 -13.53 -7.88
C GLU A 71 6.66 -12.24 -7.77
N ALA A 72 5.33 -12.34 -7.87
CA ALA A 72 4.42 -11.22 -7.70
C ALA A 72 4.56 -10.54 -6.32
N ILE A 73 4.63 -11.32 -5.26
CA ILE A 73 4.77 -10.79 -3.90
C ILE A 73 6.17 -10.26 -3.64
N ASP A 74 7.21 -10.94 -4.13
CA ASP A 74 8.59 -10.45 -4.03
C ASP A 74 8.77 -9.11 -4.75
N ALA A 75 8.17 -8.95 -5.94
CA ALA A 75 8.15 -7.68 -6.67
C ALA A 75 7.40 -6.58 -5.91
N PHE A 76 6.31 -6.93 -5.22
CA PHE A 76 5.57 -5.99 -4.38
C PHE A 76 6.43 -5.47 -3.21
N PHE A 77 7.18 -6.33 -2.51
CA PHE A 77 8.12 -5.90 -1.47
C PHE A 77 9.30 -5.10 -2.04
N ALA A 78 9.83 -5.51 -3.20
CA ALA A 78 10.92 -4.81 -3.89
C ALA A 78 10.55 -3.36 -4.24
N LEU A 79 9.31 -3.12 -4.69
CA LEU A 79 8.80 -1.77 -4.94
C LEU A 79 8.92 -0.89 -3.68
N TRP A 80 8.47 -1.37 -2.52
CA TRP A 80 8.55 -0.60 -1.27
C TRP A 80 9.99 -0.33 -0.85
N ARG A 81 10.87 -1.33 -0.98
CA ARG A 81 12.31 -1.17 -0.75
C ARG A 81 12.90 -0.08 -1.64
N ASP A 82 12.62 -0.11 -2.93
CA ASP A 82 13.20 0.83 -3.89
C ASP A 82 12.71 2.26 -3.58
N ARG A 83 11.43 2.43 -3.24
CA ARG A 83 10.89 3.73 -2.80
C ARG A 83 11.52 4.24 -1.51
N LEU A 84 11.84 3.35 -0.56
CA LEU A 84 12.56 3.71 0.66
C LEU A 84 13.96 4.24 0.32
N VAL A 85 14.71 3.51 -0.52
CA VAL A 85 16.06 3.90 -0.93
C VAL A 85 16.08 5.21 -1.72
N GLU A 86 15.22 5.33 -2.75
CA GLU A 86 15.10 6.52 -3.60
C GLU A 86 14.82 7.79 -2.79
N SER A 87 14.06 7.67 -1.71
CA SER A 87 13.69 8.80 -0.84
C SER A 87 14.66 9.04 0.32
N GLY A 88 15.78 8.31 0.39
CA GLY A 88 16.71 8.37 1.53
C GLY A 88 16.03 7.99 2.85
N PHE A 89 15.13 7.00 2.79
CA PHE A 89 14.30 6.47 3.88
C PHE A 89 13.29 7.47 4.44
N ARG A 90 12.93 8.50 3.67
CA ARG A 90 11.91 9.48 4.05
C ARG A 90 10.51 9.14 3.60
N ALA A 91 10.34 8.33 2.57
CA ALA A 91 9.02 8.00 2.04
C ALA A 91 8.42 6.79 2.75
N GLY A 92 7.13 6.86 3.05
CA GLY A 92 6.33 5.78 3.61
C GLY A 92 5.09 5.53 2.78
N CYS A 93 4.02 5.08 3.43
CA CYS A 93 2.72 4.90 2.84
C CYS A 93 1.80 6.10 3.13
N PRO A 94 1.26 6.79 2.10
CA PRO A 94 0.29 7.87 2.29
C PRO A 94 -0.97 7.41 3.05
N ILE A 95 -1.37 6.15 2.89
CA ILE A 95 -2.56 5.57 3.50
C ILE A 95 -2.32 5.41 5.01
N VAL A 96 -1.16 4.86 5.40
CA VAL A 96 -0.75 4.77 6.82
C VAL A 96 -0.66 6.16 7.43
N ALA A 97 -0.04 7.13 6.74
CA ALA A 97 0.08 8.50 7.22
C ALA A 97 -1.27 9.13 7.61
N VAL A 98 -2.32 8.83 6.84
CA VAL A 98 -3.68 9.27 7.16
C VAL A 98 -4.33 8.41 8.24
N ALA A 99 -4.11 7.10 8.23
CA ALA A 99 -4.76 6.18 9.17
C ALA A 99 -4.28 6.33 10.62
N VAL A 100 -3.00 6.70 10.84
CA VAL A 100 -2.40 6.79 12.19
C VAL A 100 -2.52 8.17 12.83
N GLU A 101 -2.77 9.21 12.03
CA GLU A 101 -2.92 10.57 12.53
C GLU A 101 -4.34 10.86 12.98
N THR A 102 -4.46 11.64 14.05
CA THR A 102 -5.75 12.15 14.52
C THR A 102 -6.29 13.17 13.52
N ASN A 103 -7.31 12.78 12.76
CA ASN A 103 -7.98 13.62 11.76
C ASN A 103 -9.37 14.04 12.26
N ASP A 104 -9.46 14.63 13.47
CA ASP A 104 -10.73 14.98 14.12
C ASP A 104 -11.60 15.90 13.25
N ASP A 105 -10.98 16.83 12.52
CA ASP A 105 -11.66 17.75 11.61
C ASP A 105 -12.00 17.12 10.24
N ALA A 106 -11.55 15.88 9.98
CA ALA A 106 -11.73 15.18 8.71
C ALA A 106 -11.86 13.65 8.89
N PRO A 107 -12.87 13.16 9.63
CA PRO A 107 -13.02 11.73 9.95
C PRO A 107 -13.25 10.84 8.72
N GLN A 108 -13.63 11.42 7.57
CA GLN A 108 -13.71 10.73 6.29
C GLN A 108 -12.38 10.15 5.84
N LEU A 109 -11.26 10.77 6.20
CA LEU A 109 -9.93 10.34 5.76
C LEU A 109 -9.58 8.94 6.29
N ALA A 110 -9.98 8.61 7.52
CA ALA A 110 -9.83 7.28 8.08
C ALA A 110 -10.66 6.23 7.30
N ARG A 111 -11.87 6.60 6.86
CA ARG A 111 -12.72 5.71 6.02
C ARG A 111 -12.09 5.47 4.66
N SER A 112 -11.54 6.50 4.03
CA SER A 112 -10.85 6.38 2.75
C SER A 112 -9.61 5.50 2.86
N ALA A 113 -8.82 5.66 3.93
CA ALA A 113 -7.69 4.78 4.19
C ALA A 113 -8.13 3.32 4.38
N ALA A 114 -9.19 3.08 5.16
CA ALA A 114 -9.75 1.74 5.36
C ALA A 114 -10.24 1.10 4.05
N ALA A 115 -10.89 1.88 3.18
CA ALA A 115 -11.34 1.43 1.86
C ALA A 115 -10.15 1.02 0.97
N VAL A 116 -9.08 1.80 0.96
CA VAL A 116 -7.86 1.47 0.21
C VAL A 116 -7.21 0.19 0.75
N PHE A 117 -7.07 0.04 2.06
CA PHE A 117 -6.55 -1.20 2.64
C PHE A 117 -7.44 -2.41 2.36
N ASN A 118 -8.77 -2.27 2.36
CA ASN A 118 -9.67 -3.34 1.95
C ASN A 118 -9.39 -3.78 0.52
N ARG A 119 -9.31 -2.83 -0.42
CA ARG A 119 -9.05 -3.13 -1.83
C ARG A 119 -7.72 -3.85 -2.05
N TRP A 120 -6.64 -3.41 -1.40
CA TRP A 120 -5.34 -4.08 -1.52
C TRP A 120 -5.38 -5.52 -0.99
N ARG A 121 -6.04 -5.74 0.16
CA ARG A 121 -6.18 -7.09 0.74
C ARG A 121 -7.05 -8.00 -0.11
N GLU A 122 -8.11 -7.46 -0.73
CA GLU A 122 -8.96 -8.20 -1.66
C GLU A 122 -8.20 -8.61 -2.93
N GLY A 123 -7.40 -7.70 -3.52
CA GLY A 123 -6.56 -8.02 -4.67
C GLY A 123 -5.54 -9.12 -4.37
N LEU A 124 -4.86 -9.03 -3.22
CA LEU A 124 -3.93 -10.08 -2.77
C LEU A 124 -4.64 -11.40 -2.46
N ALA A 125 -5.82 -11.36 -1.85
CA ALA A 125 -6.59 -12.58 -1.62
C ALA A 125 -7.02 -13.23 -2.93
N ALA A 126 -7.40 -12.44 -3.95
CA ALA A 126 -7.74 -12.93 -5.27
C ALA A 126 -6.54 -13.56 -5.99
N LEU A 127 -5.35 -12.96 -5.85
CA LEU A 127 -4.08 -13.56 -6.32
C LEU A 127 -3.86 -14.95 -5.72
N LEU A 128 -3.93 -15.07 -4.40
CA LEU A 128 -3.67 -16.32 -3.69
C LEU A 128 -4.73 -17.39 -3.96
N LEU A 129 -6.00 -17.00 -4.03
CA LEU A 129 -7.12 -17.89 -4.34
C LEU A 129 -6.95 -18.51 -5.74
N ARG A 130 -6.59 -17.71 -6.74
CA ARG A 130 -6.37 -18.19 -8.12
C ARG A 130 -5.27 -19.24 -8.19
N HIS A 131 -4.27 -19.14 -7.32
CA HIS A 131 -3.15 -20.09 -7.24
C HIS A 131 -3.40 -21.28 -6.30
N GLY A 132 -4.66 -21.48 -5.89
CA GLY A 132 -5.12 -22.71 -5.26
C GLY A 132 -5.19 -22.69 -3.74
N LEU A 133 -4.97 -21.55 -3.08
CA LEU A 133 -5.22 -21.44 -1.65
C LEU A 133 -6.72 -21.35 -1.36
N ALA A 134 -7.16 -21.92 -0.23
CA ALA A 134 -8.53 -21.75 0.24
C ALA A 134 -8.89 -20.27 0.47
N GLU A 135 -10.15 -19.89 0.24
CA GLU A 135 -10.63 -18.51 0.32
C GLU A 135 -10.31 -17.84 1.66
N GLU A 136 -10.62 -18.51 2.77
CA GLU A 136 -10.38 -17.98 4.11
C GLU A 136 -8.89 -17.78 4.39
N ARG A 137 -8.04 -18.74 3.94
CA ARG A 137 -6.59 -18.64 4.08
C ARG A 137 -6.03 -17.49 3.24
N SER A 138 -6.54 -17.31 2.01
CA SER A 138 -6.15 -16.23 1.10
C SER A 138 -6.47 -14.85 1.69
N ARG A 139 -7.65 -14.68 2.30
CA ARG A 139 -8.02 -13.43 2.99
C ARG A 139 -7.11 -13.12 4.19
N ARG A 140 -6.80 -14.13 5.02
CA ARG A 140 -5.88 -13.96 6.15
C ARG A 140 -4.47 -13.61 5.70
N LEU A 141 -3.95 -14.30 4.68
CA LEU A 141 -2.62 -14.02 4.13
C LEU A 141 -2.55 -12.65 3.44
N GLY A 142 -3.56 -12.26 2.66
CA GLY A 142 -3.61 -10.91 2.07
C GLY A 142 -3.57 -9.82 3.14
N THR A 143 -4.28 -10.02 4.25
CA THR A 143 -4.21 -9.11 5.42
C THR A 143 -2.82 -9.10 6.05
N PHE A 144 -2.22 -10.27 6.26
CA PHE A 144 -0.90 -10.40 6.87
C PHE A 144 0.19 -9.77 6.02
N ILE A 145 0.16 -9.95 4.69
CA ILE A 145 1.11 -9.33 3.75
C ILE A 145 1.08 -7.81 3.85
N ILE A 146 -0.12 -7.19 3.84
CA ILE A 146 -0.25 -5.73 3.99
C ILE A 146 0.22 -5.27 5.36
N ALA A 147 -0.13 -5.96 6.44
CA ALA A 147 0.34 -5.60 7.77
C ALA A 147 1.88 -5.67 7.87
N SER A 148 2.49 -6.74 7.33
CA SER A 148 3.94 -6.94 7.35
C SER A 148 4.68 -5.90 6.52
N VAL A 149 4.22 -5.57 5.31
CA VAL A 149 4.88 -4.57 4.47
C VAL A 149 4.82 -3.18 5.10
N GLU A 150 3.66 -2.79 5.65
CA GLU A 150 3.50 -1.47 6.26
C GLU A 150 4.31 -1.34 7.55
N GLY A 151 4.31 -2.38 8.40
CA GLY A 151 5.16 -2.42 9.58
C GLY A 151 6.66 -2.35 9.23
N ALA A 152 7.08 -3.09 8.20
CA ALA A 152 8.44 -3.07 7.73
C ALA A 152 8.85 -1.72 7.13
N VAL A 153 7.96 -1.02 6.43
CA VAL A 153 8.19 0.35 5.95
C VAL A 153 8.39 1.31 7.12
N VAL A 154 7.58 1.20 8.18
CA VAL A 154 7.74 2.02 9.40
C VAL A 154 9.10 1.78 10.05
N MET A 155 9.48 0.52 10.27
CA MET A 155 10.78 0.15 10.86
C MET A 155 11.95 0.62 9.97
N SER A 156 11.85 0.40 8.65
CA SER A 156 12.89 0.81 7.68
C SER A 156 13.15 2.31 7.67
N ARG A 157 12.10 3.13 7.86
CA ARG A 157 12.24 4.59 8.00
C ARG A 157 12.94 4.97 9.30
N ALA A 158 12.58 4.33 10.41
CA ALA A 158 13.14 4.62 11.73
C ALA A 158 14.63 4.24 11.79
N GLU A 159 14.98 3.08 11.22
CA GLU A 159 16.33 2.53 11.22
C GLU A 159 17.18 3.05 10.06
N ARG A 160 16.57 3.69 9.05
CA ARG A 160 17.20 4.09 7.78
C ARG A 160 17.90 2.91 7.10
N SER A 161 17.21 1.77 7.03
CA SER A 161 17.74 0.50 6.58
C SER A 161 16.71 -0.26 5.74
N THR A 162 17.16 -1.05 4.77
CA THR A 162 16.30 -1.98 4.03
C THR A 162 16.11 -3.31 4.78
N ALA A 163 16.84 -3.55 5.87
CA ALA A 163 16.80 -4.82 6.58
C ALA A 163 15.39 -5.23 7.04
N PRO A 164 14.52 -4.34 7.58
CA PRO A 164 13.17 -4.74 7.98
C PRO A 164 12.29 -5.16 6.81
N ILE A 165 12.36 -4.46 5.67
CA ILE A 165 11.57 -4.80 4.47
C ILE A 165 12.06 -6.08 3.81
N GLU A 166 13.37 -6.33 3.80
CA GLU A 166 13.97 -7.57 3.31
C GLU A 166 13.63 -8.77 4.20
N ALA A 167 13.67 -8.61 5.53
CA ALA A 167 13.27 -9.65 6.47
C ALA A 167 11.79 -10.01 6.31
N ALA A 168 10.91 -9.00 6.21
CA ALA A 168 9.48 -9.24 5.99
C ALA A 168 9.22 -9.96 4.66
N ALA A 169 9.92 -9.57 3.58
CA ALA A 169 9.81 -10.24 2.28
C ALA A 169 10.22 -11.72 2.36
N ALA A 170 11.36 -12.03 2.99
CA ALA A 170 11.86 -13.39 3.13
C ALA A 170 10.91 -14.30 3.91
N GLU A 171 10.38 -13.82 5.04
CA GLU A 171 9.42 -14.59 5.85
C GLU A 171 8.09 -14.80 5.13
N ILE A 172 7.60 -13.79 4.42
CA ILE A 172 6.38 -13.91 3.61
C ILE A 172 6.60 -14.90 2.46
N HIS A 173 7.73 -14.85 1.77
CA HIS A 173 8.08 -15.81 0.72
C HIS A 173 8.05 -17.25 1.26
N GLY A 174 8.75 -17.50 2.37
CA GLY A 174 8.79 -18.82 3.00
C GLY A 174 7.40 -19.33 3.39
N LEU A 175 6.57 -18.46 3.98
CA LEU A 175 5.20 -18.76 4.36
C LEU A 175 4.32 -19.11 3.15
N LEU A 176 4.44 -18.35 2.06
CA LEU A 176 3.68 -18.59 0.83
C LEU A 176 4.12 -19.86 0.12
N LEU A 177 5.42 -20.10 0.02
CA LEU A 177 5.97 -21.33 -0.55
C LEU A 177 5.44 -22.57 0.18
N HIS A 178 5.42 -22.52 1.52
CA HIS A 178 4.88 -23.59 2.33
C HIS A 178 3.37 -23.77 2.09
N ALA A 179 2.59 -22.68 2.15
CA ALA A 179 1.13 -22.73 1.96
C ALA A 179 0.72 -23.25 0.56
N LEU A 180 1.44 -22.87 -0.49
CA LEU A 180 1.21 -23.34 -1.85
C LEU A 180 1.53 -24.83 -2.02
N ARG A 181 2.58 -25.33 -1.37
CA ARG A 181 2.93 -26.77 -1.35
C ARG A 181 1.86 -27.60 -0.65
N GLU A 182 1.37 -27.14 0.49
CA GLU A 182 0.26 -27.80 1.20
C GLU A 182 -1.00 -27.85 0.34
N ALA A 183 -1.33 -26.75 -0.34
CA ALA A 183 -2.47 -26.70 -1.26
C ALA A 183 -2.31 -27.64 -2.47
N ALA A 184 -1.09 -27.81 -3.00
CA ALA A 184 -0.81 -28.76 -4.07
C ALA A 184 -0.95 -30.22 -3.62
N GLY A 185 -0.47 -30.55 -2.42
CA GLY A 185 -0.54 -31.91 -1.86
C GLY A 185 -1.92 -32.36 -1.40
N THR A 186 -2.88 -31.43 -1.27
CA THR A 186 -4.26 -31.70 -0.84
C THR A 186 -5.25 -31.81 -2.00
N ARG A 187 -4.82 -31.64 -3.26
CA ARG A 187 -5.69 -31.85 -4.42
C ARG A 187 -5.97 -33.35 -4.60
N PRO A 188 -7.24 -33.80 -4.63
CA PRO A 188 -7.55 -35.19 -4.94
C PRO A 188 -7.08 -35.53 -6.36
N GLU A 189 -6.50 -36.72 -6.55
CA GLU A 189 -6.17 -37.22 -7.89
C GLU A 189 -7.42 -37.22 -8.79
N PRO A 190 -7.30 -36.86 -10.08
CA PRO A 190 -8.42 -36.98 -11.00
C PRO A 190 -8.85 -38.45 -11.08
N CYS A 191 -10.14 -38.71 -10.83
CA CYS A 191 -10.74 -40.03 -10.94
C CYS A 191 -10.50 -40.56 -12.37
N PRO A 192 -10.01 -41.82 -12.53
CA PRO A 192 -9.63 -42.38 -13.83
C PRO A 192 -10.80 -42.54 -14.82
#